data_AF-A0A455SUH8-F1
#
_entry.id   AF-A0A455SUH8-F1
#
_cell.length_a   1.000
_cell.length_b   1.000
_cell.length_c   1.000
_cell.angle_alpha   90.00
_cell.angle_beta   90.00
_cell.angle_gamma   90.00
#
_symmetry.space_group_name_H-M   'P 1'
#
loop_
_entity.id
_entity.type
_entity.pdbx_description
1 polymer ?
#
loop_
_entity_poly.entity_id
_entity_poly.type
_entity_poly.pdbx_seq_one_letter_code
_entity_poly.pdbx_strand_id
1 'polypeptide(L)' 'MDAILGRYQARVEERGMVLRHASGLSFDLTAEESLALLDFLSAYRQTLYELQEKQKKETEPRLKRIRLEPQKE' A
#
# COMPACT_ATOMS: atom_id res chain seq x y z
N MET A 1 -3.96 13.11 16.22
CA MET A 1 -4.75 12.84 14.99
C MET A 1 -4.86 11.34 14.82
N ASP A 2 -6.04 10.81 14.48
CA ASP A 2 -6.27 9.37 14.33
C ASP A 2 -6.44 8.99 12.85
N ALA A 3 -5.83 7.87 12.43
CA ALA A 3 -5.93 7.32 11.09
C ALA A 3 -5.98 5.78 11.11
N ILE A 4 -6.54 5.17 10.08
CA ILE A 4 -6.53 3.71 9.90
C ILE A 4 -5.62 3.38 8.71
N LEU A 5 -4.60 2.55 8.95
CA LEU A 5 -3.64 2.07 7.96
C LEU A 5 -3.78 0.55 7.82
N GLY A 6 -4.68 0.11 6.96
CA GLY A 6 -4.99 -1.32 6.79
C GLY A 6 -5.53 -1.94 8.09
N ARG A 7 -4.72 -2.80 8.73
CA ARG A 7 -5.06 -3.47 10.00
C ARG A 7 -4.56 -2.72 11.25
N TYR A 8 -3.96 -1.56 11.07
CA TYR A 8 -3.41 -0.75 12.15
C TYR A 8 -4.25 0.50 12.37
N GLN A 9 -4.52 0.80 13.64
CA GLN A 9 -4.96 2.12 14.07
C GLN A 9 -3.72 2.94 14.41
N ALA A 10 -3.55 4.09 13.76
CA ALA A 10 -2.46 5.02 14.00
C ALA A 10 -2.99 6.25 14.73
N ARG A 11 -2.28 6.68 15.77
CA ARG A 11 -2.59 7.90 16.53
C ARG A 11 -1.32 8.72 16.70
N VAL A 12 -1.37 9.98 16.26
CA VAL A 12 -0.33 10.97 16.56
C VAL A 12 -0.62 11.61 17.92
N GLU A 13 0.37 11.59 18.79
CA GLU A 13 0.37 12.16 20.14
C GLU A 13 1.46 13.22 20.28
N GLU A 14 1.48 13.96 21.39
CA GLU A 14 2.45 15.05 21.61
C GLU A 14 3.91 14.58 21.60
N ARG A 15 4.17 13.32 21.98
CA ARG A 15 5.52 12.76 22.12
C ARG A 15 5.93 11.84 20.97
N GLY A 16 5.05 11.58 20.01
CA GLY A 16 5.31 10.65 18.91
C GLY A 16 4.04 10.05 18.32
N MET A 17 4.05 8.73 18.08
CA MET A 17 2.96 8.04 17.41
C MET A 17 2.71 6.65 17.99
N VAL A 18 1.45 6.27 18.15
CA VAL A 18 1.03 4.93 18.53
C VAL A 18 0.48 4.18 17.31
N LEU A 19 0.98 2.97 17.07
CA LEU A 19 0.45 2.03 16.08
C LEU A 19 -0.12 0.80 16.78
N ARG A 20 -1.43 0.60 16.69
CA ARG A 20 -2.13 -0.55 17.28
C ARG A 20 -2.62 -1.51 16.22
N HIS A 21 -2.16 -2.75 16.26
CA HIS A 21 -2.67 -3.83 15.42
C HIS A 21 -3.97 -4.42 16.00
N ALA A 22 -4.84 -4.94 15.14
CA ALA A 22 -6.10 -5.58 15.53
C ALA A 22 -5.92 -6.80 16.48
N SER A 23 -4.75 -7.43 16.50
CA SER A 23 -4.45 -8.54 17.43
C SER A 23 -4.11 -8.09 18.86
N GLY A 24 -4.11 -6.78 19.13
CA GLY A 24 -3.76 -6.22 20.44
C GLY A 24 -2.30 -5.82 20.61
N LEU A 25 -1.44 -5.99 19.59
CA LEU A 25 -0.08 -5.46 19.61
C LEU A 25 -0.10 -3.94 19.46
N SER A 26 0.70 -3.24 20.26
CA SER A 26 0.84 -1.78 20.21
C SER A 26 2.32 -1.41 20.15
N PHE A 27 2.64 -0.45 19.30
CA PHE A 27 3.97 0.13 19.19
C PHE A 27 3.85 1.61 19.51
N ASP A 28 4.53 2.03 20.58
CA ASP A 28 4.59 3.42 21.00
C ASP A 28 5.92 3.99 20.49
N LEU A 29 5.87 4.70 19.37
CA LEU A 29 7.01 5.31 18.72
C LEU A 29 7.25 6.69 19.31
N THR A 30 8.50 6.98 19.63
CA THR A 30 8.95 8.34 19.92
C THR A 30 8.87 9.22 18.67
N ALA A 31 9.01 10.53 18.84
CA ALA A 31 9.09 11.47 17.73
C ALA A 31 10.25 11.13 16.76
N GLU A 32 11.41 10.75 17.29
CA GLU A 32 12.59 10.36 16.48
C GLU A 32 12.33 9.09 15.67
N GLU A 33 11.76 8.06 16.28
CA GLU A 33 11.40 6.81 15.59
C GLU A 33 10.30 7.04 14.55
N SER A 34 9.36 7.94 14.83
CA SER A 34 8.30 8.31 13.89
C SER A 34 8.87 8.99 12.64
N LEU A 35 9.87 9.86 12.80
CA LEU A 35 10.59 10.48 11.69
C LEU A 35 11.40 9.43 10.91
N ALA A 36 12.11 8.54 11.60
CA ALA A 36 12.85 7.46 10.96
C ALA A 36 11.93 6.51 10.15
N LEU A 37 10.73 6.22 10.65
CA LEU A 37 9.72 5.45 9.93
C LEU A 37 9.24 6.18 8.67
N LEU A 38 9.03 7.50 8.75
CA LEU A 38 8.67 8.30 7.58
C LEU A 38 9.77 8.27 6.51
N ASP A 39 11.03 8.39 6.91
CA ASP A 39 12.18 8.32 5.99
C ASP A 39 12.27 6.95 5.32
N PHE A 40 12.10 5.88 6.11
CA PHE A 40 12.07 4.51 5.61
C PHE A 40 10.96 4.31 4.56
N LEU A 41 9.73 4.71 4.87
CA LEU A 41 8.60 4.61 3.94
C LEU A 41 8.80 5.46 2.69
N SER A 42 9.40 6.65 2.84
CA SER A 42 9.71 7.56 1.73
C SER A 42 10.74 6.97 0.78
N ALA A 43 11.81 6.37 1.32
CA ALA A 43 12.82 5.67 0.53
C ALA A 43 12.23 4.47 -0.22
N TYR A 44 11.30 3.76 0.40
CA TYR A 44 10.66 2.59 -0.20
C TYR A 44 9.51 2.90 -1.17
N ARG A 45 9.04 4.16 -1.20
CA ARG A 45 7.87 4.58 -1.98
C ARG A 45 7.98 4.27 -3.48
N GLN A 46 9.16 4.50 -4.07
CA GLN A 46 9.36 4.24 -5.49
C GLN A 46 9.24 2.75 -5.82
N THR A 47 9.81 1.88 -4.98
CA THR A 47 9.68 0.43 -5.12
C THR A 47 8.23 -0.03 -5.00
N LEU A 48 7.46 0.56 -4.09
CA LEU A 48 6.03 0.27 -3.96
C LEU A 48 5.24 0.62 -5.23
N TYR A 49 5.52 1.77 -5.85
CA TYR A 49 4.88 2.15 -7.12
C TYR A 49 5.23 1.18 -8.25
N GLU A 50 6.50 0.77 -8.35
CA GLU A 50 6.93 -0.19 -9.36
C GLU A 50 6.25 -1.57 -9.18
N LEU A 51 6.09 -2.02 -7.94
CA LEU A 51 5.38 -3.26 -7.64
C LEU A 51 3.90 -3.17 -8.03
N GLN A 52 3.25 -2.04 -7.74
CA GLN A 52 1.86 -1.82 -8.11
C GLN A 52 1.66 -1.80 -9.63
N GLU A 53 2.55 -1.16 -10.37
CA GLU A 53 2.49 -1.12 -11.84
C GLU A 53 2.75 -2.48 -12.48
N LYS A 54 3.65 -3.30 -11.92
CA LYS A 54 3.85 -4.68 -12.38
C LYS A 54 2.59 -5.54 -12.17
N GLN A 55 1.96 -5.43 -11.00
CA GLN A 55 0.72 -6.16 -10.71
C GLN A 55 -0.42 -5.78 -11.66
N LYS A 56 -0.56 -4.49 -12.00
CA LYS A 56 -1.56 -4.04 -12.98
C LYS A 56 -1.32 -4.64 -14.37
N LYS A 57 -0.07 -4.66 -14.83
CA LYS A 57 0.30 -5.21 -16.15
C LYS A 57 0.09 -6.72 -16.26
N GLU A 58 0.25 -7.48 -15.17
CA GLU A 58 -0.02 -8.91 -15.16
C GLU A 58 -1.52 -9.23 -15.27
N THR A 59 -2.38 -8.33 -14.75
CA THR A 59 -3.85 -8.46 -14.87
C THR A 59 -4.45 -7.85 -16.13
N GLU A 60 -3.68 -7.24 -17.03
CA GLU A 60 -4.19 -6.87 -18.36
C GLU A 60 -4.30 -8.13 -19.23
N PRO A 61 -5.51 -8.67 -19.48
CA PRO A 61 -5.62 -9.70 -20.47
C PRO A 61 -5.45 -8.97 -21.79
N ARG A 62 -4.31 -9.20 -22.47
CA ARG A 62 -4.18 -8.88 -23.89
C ARG A 62 -5.18 -9.76 -24.65
N LEU A 63 -6.47 -9.44 -24.56
CA LEU A 63 -7.55 -10.03 -25.31
C LEU A 63 -7.27 -9.67 -26.77
N LYS A 64 -6.52 -10.54 -27.45
CA LYS A 64 -6.58 -10.63 -28.90
C LYS A 64 -8.02 -11.00 -29.23
N ARG A 65 -8.83 -9.99 -29.52
CA ARG A 65 -10.19 -10.15 -30.00
C ARG A 65 -10.12 -10.90 -31.33
N ILE A 66 -10.31 -12.22 -31.29
CA ILE A 66 -10.53 -13.02 -32.50
C ILE A 66 -11.86 -12.55 -33.07
N ARG A 67 -11.82 -11.77 -34.17
CA ARG A 67 -13.00 -11.50 -34.97
C ARG A 67 -13.27 -12.77 -35.77
N LEU A 68 -14.29 -13.53 -35.36
CA LEU A 68 -14.88 -14.55 -36.23
C LEU A 68 -15.69 -13.79 -37.28
N GLU A 69 -15.20 -13.75 -38.51
CA GLU A 69 -15.99 -13.27 -39.63
C GLU A 69 -17.10 -14.29 -39.91
N PRO A 70 -18.37 -13.86 -40.02
CA PRO A 70 -19.44 -14.78 -40.36
C PRO A 70 -19.18 -15.32 -41.78
N GLN A 71 -18.99 -16.63 -41.88
CA GLN A 71 -19.05 -17.34 -43.15
C GLN A 71 -20.45 -17.10 -43.74
N LYS A 72 -20.49 -16.44 -44.89
CA LYS A 72 -21.68 -16.32 -45.71
C LYS A 72 -21.88 -17.66 -46.42
N GLU A 73 -22.98 -18.34 -46.12
CA GLU A 73 -23.61 -19.32 -47.02
C GLU A 73 -24.54 -18.61 -48.00
#